data_AF-A0A0N0DDH1-F1
#
_entry.id   AF-A0A0N0DDH1-F1
#
_cell.length_a   1.000
_cell.length_b   1.000
_cell.length_c   1.000
_cell.angle_alpha   90.00
_cell.angle_beta   90.00
_cell.angle_gamma   90.00
#
_symmetry.space_group_name_H-M   'P 1'
#
loop_
_entity.id
_entity.type
_entity.pdbx_description
1 polymer ?
#
loop_
_entity_poly.entity_id
_entity_poly.type
_entity_poly.pdbx_seq_one_letter_code
_entity_poly.pdbx_strand_id
1 'polypeptide(L)'
;MTTKVWSRNTQAGAALEKVQQAIRNPTAESIPKPPSDLDEIKADSDSFTLASFTTEDAFELGNLLYARLYPFAVQGKPTVISIALANTSQVVFQTVTGPGTAPDNEQWVRRKRNTVLRFGSSTVQRST
;
A
#
# COMPACT_ATOMS: atom_id res chain seq x y z
N MET A 1 6.58 22.63 9.88
CA MET A 1 6.88 21.19 9.66
C MET A 1 7.24 21.05 8.19
N THR A 2 8.46 20.60 7.87
CA THR A 2 8.89 20.42 6.47
C THR A 2 8.39 19.07 5.98
N THR A 3 7.35 19.06 5.15
CA THR A 3 6.80 17.82 4.55
C THR A 3 7.85 17.17 3.66
N LYS A 4 8.15 15.89 3.89
CA LYS A 4 9.16 15.14 3.13
C LYS A 4 8.61 14.83 1.74
N VAL A 5 9.22 15.38 0.69
CA VAL A 5 8.82 15.07 -0.69
C VAL A 5 9.57 13.83 -1.17
N TRP A 6 8.82 12.80 -1.58
CA TRP A 6 9.36 11.55 -2.11
C TRP A 6 9.28 11.55 -3.63
N SER A 7 10.33 11.09 -4.27
CA SER A 7 10.40 10.89 -5.71
C SER A 7 10.88 9.47 -6.02
N ARG A 8 10.46 8.93 -7.16
CA ARG A 8 10.99 7.65 -7.65
C ARG A 8 12.49 7.83 -7.92
N ASN A 9 13.32 7.03 -7.24
CA ASN A 9 14.78 7.02 -7.41
C ASN A 9 15.29 5.73 -8.07
N THR A 10 14.38 4.90 -8.59
CA THR A 10 14.70 3.60 -9.19
C THR A 10 14.28 3.59 -10.64
N GLN A 11 15.05 2.85 -11.46
CA GLN A 11 14.69 2.61 -12.85
C GLN A 11 13.40 1.77 -12.93
N ALA A 12 12.61 1.99 -13.98
CA ALA A 12 11.46 1.13 -14.27
C ALA A 12 11.91 -0.34 -14.38
N GLY A 13 11.17 -1.24 -13.74
CA GLY A 13 11.45 -2.67 -13.65
C GLY A 13 12.20 -3.10 -12.38
N ALA A 14 12.82 -2.18 -11.63
CA ALA A 14 13.58 -2.52 -10.42
C ALA A 14 12.71 -3.19 -9.34
N ALA A 15 11.42 -2.83 -9.24
CA ALA A 15 10.52 -3.51 -8.31
C ALA A 15 10.28 -4.99 -8.66
N LEU A 16 10.35 -5.38 -9.93
CA LEU A 16 10.17 -6.77 -10.35
C LEU A 16 11.31 -7.67 -9.88
N GLU A 17 12.54 -7.15 -9.85
CA GLU A 17 13.69 -7.87 -9.28
C GLU A 17 13.47 -8.14 -7.78
N LYS A 18 12.92 -7.17 -7.05
CA LYS A 18 12.55 -7.33 -5.63
C LYS A 18 11.44 -8.36 -5.44
N VAL A 19 10.44 -8.37 -6.30
CA VAL A 19 9.39 -9.40 -6.29
C VAL A 19 10.00 -10.78 -6.52
N GLN A 20 10.85 -10.93 -7.53
CA GLN A 20 11.53 -12.19 -7.80
C GLN A 20 12.39 -12.66 -6.62
N GLN A 21 13.12 -11.74 -5.99
CA GLN A 21 13.92 -12.03 -4.81
C GLN A 21 13.05 -12.50 -3.63
N ALA A 22 11.93 -11.81 -3.35
CA ALA A 22 11.00 -12.17 -2.30
C ALA A 22 10.35 -13.55 -2.53
N ILE A 23 10.07 -13.90 -3.79
CA ILE A 23 9.54 -15.22 -4.16
C ILE A 23 10.60 -16.31 -3.95
N ARG A 24 11.86 -16.04 -4.34
CA ARG A 24 12.97 -17.00 -4.20
C ARG A 24 13.36 -17.24 -2.74
N ASN A 25 13.36 -16.19 -1.92
CA ASN A 25 13.74 -16.26 -0.51
C ASN A 25 12.77 -15.43 0.35
N PRO A 26 11.61 -15.99 0.73
CA PRO A 26 10.59 -15.27 1.47
C PRO A 26 11.03 -15.04 2.91
N THR A 27 11.46 -13.81 3.22
CA THR A 27 11.82 -13.37 4.57
C THR A 27 10.85 -12.29 5.03
N ALA A 28 10.06 -12.58 6.06
CA ALA A 28 9.10 -11.62 6.61
C ALA A 28 9.78 -10.72 7.63
N GLU A 29 9.90 -9.43 7.32
CA GLU A 29 10.33 -8.41 8.28
C GLU A 29 9.16 -7.92 9.11
N SER A 30 9.37 -7.68 10.41
CA SER A 30 8.32 -7.19 11.30
C SER A 30 7.71 -5.87 10.80
N ILE A 31 6.38 -5.80 10.76
CA ILE A 31 5.63 -4.57 10.48
C ILE A 31 5.26 -3.95 11.84
N PRO A 32 5.71 -2.71 12.14
CA PRO A 32 5.38 -2.07 13.40
C PRO A 32 3.87 -1.83 13.51
N LYS A 33 3.34 -1.96 14.73
CA LYS A 33 1.97 -1.58 15.02
C LYS A 33 1.83 -0.06 14.88
N PRO A 34 0.75 0.47 14.28
CA PRO A 34 0.52 1.90 14.27
C PRO A 34 0.41 2.47 15.70
N PRO A 35 0.78 3.74 15.91
CA PRO A 35 0.56 4.42 17.18
C PRO A 35 -0.94 4.47 17.53
N SER A 36 -1.25 4.64 18.82
CA SER A 36 -2.63 4.70 19.31
C SER A 36 -3.16 6.13 19.46
N ASP A 37 -2.28 7.13 19.41
CA ASP A 37 -2.63 8.53 19.46
C ASP A 37 -3.07 9.04 18.07
N LEU A 38 -4.23 9.67 18.00
CA LEU A 38 -4.79 10.23 16.77
C LEU A 38 -3.88 11.31 16.15
N ASP A 39 -3.25 12.14 16.98
CA ASP A 39 -2.39 13.22 16.52
C ASP A 39 -1.08 12.67 15.95
N GLU A 40 -0.54 11.59 16.53
CA GLU A 40 0.63 10.89 15.99
C GLU A 40 0.30 10.22 14.64
N ILE A 41 -0.85 9.54 14.53
CA ILE A 41 -1.27 8.93 13.26
C ILE A 41 -1.47 10.00 12.18
N LYS A 42 -1.98 11.17 12.54
CA LYS A 42 -2.14 12.31 11.62
C LYS A 42 -0.80 12.88 11.19
N ALA A 43 0.09 13.14 12.14
CA ALA A 43 1.43 13.63 11.85
C ALA A 43 2.20 12.67 10.92
N ASP A 44 2.10 11.36 11.14
CA ASP A 44 2.71 10.35 10.28
C ASP A 44 2.13 10.37 8.86
N SER A 45 0.81 10.50 8.73
CA SER A 45 0.13 10.54 7.43
C SER A 45 0.47 11.81 6.63
N ASP A 46 0.61 12.94 7.32
CA ASP A 46 0.93 14.25 6.72
C ASP A 46 2.46 14.48 6.59
N SER A 47 3.28 13.51 7.03
CA SER A 47 4.74 13.64 7.07
C SER A 47 5.39 13.68 5.69
N PHE A 48 4.72 13.15 4.66
CA PHE A 48 5.28 13.05 3.31
C PHE A 48 4.27 13.32 2.20
N THR A 49 4.79 13.72 1.05
CA THR A 49 4.05 13.84 -0.21
C THR A 49 4.87 13.24 -1.34
N LEU A 50 4.21 12.88 -2.45
CA LEU A 50 4.90 12.46 -3.66
C LEU A 50 5.12 13.67 -4.57
N ALA A 51 6.31 13.82 -5.15
CA ALA A 51 6.63 14.88 -6.11
C ALA A 51 5.77 14.78 -7.37
N SER A 52 5.51 13.55 -7.80
CA SER A 52 4.65 13.20 -8.93
C SER A 52 4.05 11.83 -8.69
N PHE A 53 2.92 11.54 -9.34
CA PHE A 53 2.32 10.22 -9.32
C PHE A 53 1.79 9.84 -10.71
N THR A 54 2.49 8.94 -11.36
CA THR A 54 2.17 8.41 -12.69
C THR A 54 1.71 6.95 -12.60
N THR A 55 1.23 6.38 -13.72
CA THR A 55 0.89 4.96 -13.78
C THR A 55 2.11 4.06 -13.59
N GLU A 56 3.29 4.49 -14.01
CA GLU A 56 4.54 3.77 -13.75
C GLU A 56 4.88 3.76 -12.26
N ASP A 57 4.68 4.89 -11.57
CA ASP A 57 4.89 4.95 -10.11
C ASP A 57 3.93 4.01 -9.38
N ALA A 58 2.67 3.92 -9.83
CA ALA A 58 1.71 2.97 -9.28
C ALA A 58 2.14 1.51 -9.49
N PHE A 59 2.69 1.18 -10.66
CA PHE A 59 3.21 -0.16 -10.96
C PHE A 59 4.42 -0.50 -10.10
N GLU A 60 5.42 0.38 -10.02
CA GLU A 60 6.61 0.17 -9.19
C GLU A 60 6.24 0.05 -7.71
N LEU A 61 5.48 1.00 -7.18
CA LEU A 61 5.03 1.00 -5.78
C LEU A 61 4.22 -0.25 -5.45
N GLY A 62 3.30 -0.63 -6.33
CA GLY A 62 2.48 -1.83 -6.18
C GLY A 62 3.32 -3.11 -6.09
N ASN A 63 4.34 -3.25 -6.93
CA ASN A 63 5.25 -4.40 -6.91
C ASN A 63 6.17 -4.39 -5.68
N LEU A 64 6.65 -3.24 -5.23
CA LEU A 64 7.42 -3.14 -3.98
C LEU A 64 6.59 -3.56 -2.76
N LEU A 65 5.31 -3.15 -2.72
CA LEU A 65 4.37 -3.59 -1.68
C LEU A 65 4.13 -5.10 -1.76
N TYR A 66 3.96 -5.64 -2.97
CA TYR A 66 3.83 -7.08 -3.18
C TYR A 66 5.06 -7.83 -2.64
N ALA A 67 6.27 -7.42 -3.01
CA ALA A 67 7.51 -8.03 -2.55
C ALA A 67 7.63 -8.04 -1.02
N ARG A 68 7.24 -6.92 -0.37
CA ARG A 68 7.25 -6.81 1.09
C ARG A 68 6.21 -7.70 1.78
N LEU A 69 5.04 -7.89 1.16
CA LEU A 69 3.91 -8.59 1.77
C LEU A 69 3.86 -10.09 1.40
N TYR A 70 4.53 -10.50 0.33
CA TYR A 70 4.57 -11.89 -0.13
C TYR A 70 5.02 -12.89 0.95
N PRO A 71 6.07 -12.64 1.75
CA PRO A 71 6.49 -13.56 2.81
C PRO A 71 5.40 -13.85 3.84
N PHE A 72 4.51 -12.88 4.12
CA PHE A 72 3.37 -13.09 5.02
C PHE A 72 2.28 -13.96 4.39
N ALA A 73 2.11 -13.87 3.06
CA ALA A 73 1.18 -14.73 2.34
C ALA A 73 1.61 -16.20 2.43
N VAL A 74 2.93 -16.47 2.32
CA VAL A 74 3.50 -17.81 2.54
C VAL A 74 3.23 -18.33 3.96
N GLN A 75 3.14 -17.44 4.94
CA GLN A 75 2.76 -17.76 6.34
C GLN A 75 1.25 -17.82 6.57
N GLY A 76 0.43 -17.86 5.51
CA GLY A 76 -1.03 -17.98 5.61
C GLY A 76 -1.78 -16.67 5.82
N LYS A 77 -1.15 -15.51 5.57
CA LYS A 77 -1.76 -14.18 5.67
C LYS A 77 -1.80 -13.47 4.30
N PRO A 78 -2.60 -13.95 3.33
CA PRO A 78 -2.71 -13.32 2.02
C PRO A 78 -3.33 -11.93 2.14
N THR A 79 -2.91 -11.01 1.28
CA THR A 79 -3.30 -9.59 1.32
C THR A 79 -3.68 -9.10 -0.07
N VAL A 80 -4.71 -8.26 -0.14
CA VAL A 80 -5.09 -7.54 -1.36
C VAL A 80 -4.44 -6.16 -1.35
N ILE A 81 -3.77 -5.82 -2.44
CA ILE A 81 -3.16 -4.49 -2.65
C ILE A 81 -3.95 -3.81 -3.77
N SER A 82 -4.40 -2.58 -3.55
CA SER A 82 -5.17 -1.82 -4.53
C SER A 82 -4.79 -0.35 -4.46
N ILE A 83 -4.38 0.21 -5.61
CA ILE A 83 -4.00 1.61 -5.78
C ILE A 83 -4.98 2.22 -6.79
N ALA A 84 -5.65 3.30 -6.40
CA ALA A 84 -6.66 3.96 -7.22
C ALA A 84 -6.53 5.47 -7.14
N LEU A 85 -6.89 6.15 -8.24
CA LEU A 85 -6.88 7.60 -8.32
C LEU A 85 -8.06 8.20 -7.56
N ALA A 86 -7.82 9.25 -6.79
CA ALA A 86 -8.82 9.87 -5.93
C ALA A 86 -9.94 10.58 -6.70
N ASN A 87 -9.62 11.15 -7.87
CA ASN A 87 -10.53 11.93 -8.69
C ASN A 87 -11.47 11.06 -9.55
N THR A 88 -10.98 9.95 -10.12
CA THR A 88 -11.74 9.11 -11.05
C THR A 88 -12.17 7.78 -10.44
N SER A 89 -11.68 7.43 -9.25
CA SER A 89 -11.79 6.09 -8.66
C SER A 89 -11.21 4.96 -9.53
N GLN A 90 -10.47 5.30 -10.60
CA GLN A 90 -9.84 4.34 -11.48
C GLN A 90 -8.76 3.57 -10.71
N VAL A 91 -8.86 2.25 -10.74
CA VAL A 91 -7.82 1.36 -10.19
C VAL A 91 -6.68 1.29 -11.20
N VAL A 92 -5.50 1.74 -10.78
CA VAL A 92 -4.28 1.76 -11.62
C VAL A 92 -3.35 0.59 -11.32
N PHE A 93 -3.52 -0.05 -10.16
CA PHE A 93 -2.82 -1.28 -9.81
C PHE A 93 -3.66 -2.10 -8.82
N GLN A 94 -3.79 -3.40 -9.05
CA GLN A 94 -4.44 -4.30 -8.12
C GLN A 94 -3.84 -5.70 -8.23
N THR A 95 -3.57 -6.31 -7.08
CA THR A 95 -3.02 -7.67 -7.01
C THR A 95 -3.34 -8.31 -5.67
N VAL A 96 -3.15 -9.64 -5.60
CA VAL A 96 -3.29 -10.46 -4.40
C VAL A 96 -1.98 -11.19 -4.16
N THR A 97 -1.50 -11.22 -2.92
CA THR A 97 -0.17 -11.78 -2.61
C THR A 97 -0.11 -13.30 -2.55
N GLY A 98 -1.26 -13.97 -2.41
CA GLY A 98 -1.34 -15.42 -2.35
C GLY A 98 -2.78 -15.95 -2.40
N PRO A 99 -2.95 -17.28 -2.46
CA PRO A 99 -4.27 -17.90 -2.47
C PRO A 99 -5.00 -17.67 -1.13
N GLY A 100 -6.34 -17.72 -1.17
CA GLY A 100 -7.19 -17.53 0.02
C GLY A 100 -7.83 -16.16 0.13
N THR A 101 -7.61 -15.26 -0.84
CA THR A 101 -8.41 -14.04 -0.95
C THR A 101 -9.79 -14.37 -1.54
N ALA A 102 -10.85 -13.98 -0.84
CA ALA A 102 -12.25 -14.08 -1.30
C ALA A 102 -12.71 -12.79 -1.99
N PRO A 103 -13.79 -12.84 -2.82
CA PRO A 103 -14.39 -11.64 -3.43
C PRO A 103 -14.80 -10.55 -2.43
N ASP A 104 -15.12 -10.92 -1.18
CA ASP A 104 -15.43 -9.98 -0.11
C ASP A 104 -14.28 -9.01 0.20
N ASN A 105 -13.02 -9.43 -0.02
CA ASN A 105 -11.88 -8.55 0.18
C ASN A 105 -11.91 -7.34 -0.75
N GLU A 106 -12.43 -7.49 -1.97
CA GLU A 106 -12.57 -6.37 -2.92
C GLU A 106 -13.64 -5.39 -2.45
N GLN A 107 -14.74 -5.90 -1.88
CA GLN A 107 -15.76 -5.05 -1.27
C GLN A 107 -15.19 -4.29 -0.07
N TRP A 108 -14.36 -4.95 0.75
CA TRP A 108 -13.69 -4.31 1.88
C TRP A 108 -12.73 -3.20 1.43
N VAL A 109 -11.94 -3.44 0.39
CA VAL A 109 -11.07 -2.43 -0.25
C VAL A 109 -11.91 -1.24 -0.73
N ARG A 110 -13.02 -1.48 -1.42
CA ARG A 110 -13.92 -0.41 -1.91
C ARG A 110 -14.50 0.41 -0.75
N ARG A 111 -14.94 -0.24 0.33
CA ARG A 111 -15.48 0.44 1.53
C ARG A 111 -14.44 1.32 2.21
N LYS A 112 -13.21 0.81 2.38
CA LYS A 112 -12.10 1.59 2.95
C LYS A 112 -11.79 2.80 2.08
N ARG A 113 -11.68 2.62 0.76
CA ARG A 113 -11.44 3.71 -0.19
C ARG A 113 -12.50 4.81 -0.10
N ASN A 114 -13.78 4.44 -0.11
CA ASN A 114 -14.88 5.40 0.00
C ASN A 114 -14.81 6.21 1.30
N THR A 115 -14.38 5.58 2.39
CA THR A 115 -14.18 6.26 3.68
C THR A 115 -13.04 7.28 3.59
N VAL A 116 -11.89 6.88 3.04
CA VAL A 116 -10.73 7.79 2.86
C VAL A 116 -11.10 8.99 1.99
N LEU A 117 -11.75 8.76 0.83
CA LEU A 117 -12.11 9.84 -0.09
C LEU A 117 -13.14 10.80 0.50
N ARG A 118 -14.09 10.29 1.30
CA ARG A 118 -15.10 11.14 1.95
C ARG A 118 -14.51 12.02 3.04
N PHE A 119 -13.55 11.49 3.80
CA PHE A 119 -13.09 12.12 5.04
C PHE A 119 -11.71 12.76 4.95
N GLY A 120 -10.97 12.54 3.85
CA GLY A 120 -9.61 13.07 3.67
C GLY A 120 -8.61 12.50 4.68
N SER A 121 -8.91 11.35 5.28
CA SER A 121 -8.17 10.77 6.41
C SER A 121 -8.07 9.26 6.24
N SER A 122 -7.02 8.64 6.75
CA SER A 122 -6.87 7.18 6.68
C SER A 122 -7.98 6.48 7.47
N THR A 123 -8.29 5.23 7.12
CA THR A 123 -9.33 4.47 7.86
C THR A 123 -8.94 4.17 9.32
N VAL A 124 -7.63 4.14 9.61
CA VAL A 124 -7.10 3.94 10.98
C VAL A 124 -7.40 5.15 11.87
N GLN A 125 -7.27 6.37 11.33
CA GLN A 125 -7.67 7.61 12.02
C GLN A 125 -9.17 7.67 12.32
N ARG A 126 -9.98 6.85 11.64
CA ARG A 126 -11.43 6.81 11.82
C ARG A 126 -11.91 5.62 12.66
N SER A 127 -11.03 4.66 12.94
CA SER A 127 -11.35 3.47 13.73
C SER A 127 -10.85 3.53 15.17
N THR A 128 -10.08 4.55 15.50
CA THR A 128 -9.58 4.85 16.86
C THR A 128 -10.53 5.84 17.51
#